data_AF-A0A6P4IGX5-F1
#
_entry.id   AF-A0A6P4IGX5-F1
#
_cell.length_a   1.000
_cell.length_b   1.000
_cell.length_c   1.000
_cell.angle_alpha   90.00
_cell.angle_beta   90.00
_cell.angle_gamma   90.00
#
_symmetry.space_group_name_H-M   'P 1'
#
loop_
_entity.id
_entity.type
_entity.pdbx_description
1 polymer ?
#
loop_
_entity_poly.entity_id
_entity_poly.type
_entity_poly.pdbx_seq_one_letter_code
_entity_poly.pdbx_strand_id
1 'polypeptide(L)'
;MASNQENTSVSSRITLFNQAAEQHKNWMMINPFAHYNVSDMPKRSFGQEEYGKPPAGSLSEQRVLQANVRALEQILQLCEVIQDNGEPDPIDPSLRRLEFGHLFNLYNDISDKLMGTMLAARKNGFVEFNGETLFQGRDESVPVRLLRPFEQLKIEILAKIEDLRCISTEKPLETASVLRKD
;
A
#
# COMPACT_ATOMS: atom_id res chain seq x y z
N MET A 1 -14.87 27.91 -25.40
CA MET A 1 -15.79 26.81 -25.78
C MET A 1 -15.32 26.07 -27.04
N ALA A 2 -14.03 25.72 -27.18
CA ALA A 2 -13.47 25.19 -28.43
C ALA A 2 -12.75 23.83 -28.30
N SER A 3 -12.90 23.12 -27.17
CA SER A 3 -12.10 21.91 -26.88
C SER A 3 -12.86 20.57 -27.04
N ASN A 4 -14.16 20.57 -27.34
CA ASN A 4 -14.97 19.34 -27.36
C ASN A 4 -15.20 18.72 -28.76
N GLN A 5 -14.79 19.37 -29.85
CA GLN A 5 -15.04 18.87 -31.22
C GLN A 5 -13.92 17.97 -31.77
N GLU A 6 -12.68 18.12 -31.29
CA GLU A 6 -11.52 17.35 -31.78
C GLU A 6 -11.58 15.85 -31.44
N ASN A 7 -12.29 15.47 -30.37
CA ASN A 7 -12.47 14.07 -29.96
C ASN A 7 -13.50 13.29 -30.79
N THR A 8 -14.19 13.95 -31.73
CA THR A 8 -15.24 13.32 -32.55
C THR A 8 -14.86 13.13 -34.03
N SER A 9 -13.72 13.68 -34.45
CA SER A 9 -13.23 13.55 -35.82
C SER A 9 -12.82 12.10 -36.14
N VAL A 10 -13.14 11.63 -37.35
CA VAL A 10 -12.76 10.29 -37.83
C VAL A 10 -11.24 10.10 -37.79
N SER A 11 -10.48 11.15 -38.12
CA SER A 11 -9.01 11.12 -38.05
C SER A 11 -8.51 10.87 -36.62
N SER A 12 -9.10 11.56 -35.64
CA SER A 12 -8.80 11.39 -34.20
C SER A 12 -9.09 9.95 -33.72
N ARG A 13 -10.18 9.35 -34.19
CA ARG A 13 -10.50 7.94 -33.87
C ARG A 13 -9.52 6.97 -34.50
N ILE A 14 -9.08 7.22 -35.73
CA ILE A 14 -8.05 6.40 -36.41
C ILE A 14 -6.73 6.49 -35.65
N THR A 15 -6.32 7.69 -35.22
CA THR A 15 -5.09 7.85 -34.44
C THR A 15 -5.16 7.13 -33.10
N LEU A 16 -6.29 7.22 -32.39
CA LEU A 16 -6.49 6.50 -31.13
C LEU A 16 -6.47 4.97 -31.33
N PHE A 17 -7.10 4.48 -32.39
CA PHE A 17 -7.08 3.07 -32.74
C PHE A 17 -5.67 2.58 -33.06
N ASN A 18 -4.94 3.31 -33.90
CA ASN A 18 -3.56 2.96 -34.25
C ASN A 18 -2.65 2.99 -33.01
N GLN A 19 -2.80 3.99 -32.15
CA GLN A 19 -2.08 4.07 -30.88
C GLN A 19 -2.37 2.84 -29.99
N ALA A 20 -3.65 2.45 -29.86
CA ALA A 20 -4.02 1.27 -29.09
C ALA A 20 -3.45 -0.02 -29.71
N ALA A 21 -3.46 -0.15 -31.04
CA ALA A 21 -2.90 -1.29 -31.75
C ALA A 21 -1.37 -1.39 -31.56
N GLU A 22 -0.65 -0.27 -31.60
CA GLU A 22 0.78 -0.20 -31.32
C GLU A 22 1.07 -0.57 -29.86
N GLN A 23 0.35 0.01 -28.90
CA GLN A 23 0.49 -0.33 -27.47
C GLN A 23 0.27 -1.82 -27.22
N HIS A 24 -0.76 -2.41 -27.83
CA HIS A 24 -1.05 -3.83 -27.72
C HIS A 24 0.09 -4.68 -28.31
N LYS A 25 0.60 -4.33 -29.50
CA LYS A 25 1.74 -5.01 -30.12
C LYS A 25 2.98 -4.96 -29.23
N ASN A 26 3.27 -3.79 -28.64
CA ASN A 26 4.39 -3.60 -27.73
C ASN A 26 4.24 -4.42 -26.45
N TRP A 27 3.02 -4.51 -25.91
CA TRP A 27 2.73 -5.33 -24.74
C TRP A 27 2.85 -6.84 -25.03
N MET A 28 2.39 -7.30 -26.20
CA MET A 28 2.56 -8.69 -26.63
C MET A 28 4.04 -9.06 -26.76
N MET A 29 4.90 -8.16 -27.24
CA MET A 29 6.33 -8.42 -27.36
C MET A 29 7.00 -8.78 -26.03
N ILE A 30 6.56 -8.19 -24.92
CA ILE A 30 7.17 -8.40 -23.59
C ILE A 30 6.38 -9.37 -22.70
N ASN A 31 5.25 -9.91 -23.19
CA ASN A 31 4.41 -10.79 -22.41
C ASN A 31 4.86 -12.26 -22.57
N PRO A 32 5.23 -12.98 -21.49
CA PRO A 32 5.72 -14.36 -21.58
C PRO A 32 4.67 -15.37 -22.00
N PHE A 33 3.39 -15.01 -21.92
CA PHE A 33 2.27 -15.85 -22.34
C PHE A 33 1.82 -15.59 -23.79
N ALA A 34 2.43 -14.62 -24.48
CA ALA A 34 2.10 -14.29 -25.87
C ALA A 34 2.96 -15.04 -26.89
N HIS A 35 4.09 -15.60 -26.47
CA HIS A 35 5.04 -16.30 -27.34
C HIS A 35 5.09 -17.78 -27.01
N TYR A 36 5.32 -18.63 -28.02
CA TYR A 36 5.51 -20.06 -27.80
C TYR A 36 6.83 -20.38 -27.08
N ASN A 37 7.86 -19.55 -27.30
CA ASN A 37 9.16 -19.70 -26.65
C ASN A 37 9.58 -18.38 -25.99
N VAL A 38 9.98 -18.46 -24.72
CA VAL A 38 10.35 -17.28 -23.92
C VAL A 38 11.76 -16.77 -24.22
N SER A 39 12.57 -17.54 -24.95
CA SER A 39 13.94 -17.16 -25.36
C SER A 39 13.99 -15.97 -26.31
N ASP A 40 12.93 -15.79 -27.11
CA ASP A 40 12.88 -14.79 -28.18
C ASP A 40 12.37 -13.43 -27.66
N MET A 41 12.03 -13.37 -26.37
CA MET A 41 11.57 -12.16 -25.72
C MET A 41 12.75 -11.22 -25.42
N PRO A 42 12.60 -9.90 -25.68
CA PRO A 42 13.56 -8.91 -25.21
C PRO A 42 13.66 -8.95 -23.67
N LYS A 43 14.88 -9.14 -23.16
CA LYS A 43 15.14 -9.16 -21.72
C LYS A 43 14.91 -7.76 -21.15
N ARG A 44 13.98 -7.65 -20.19
CA ARG A 44 13.69 -6.36 -19.55
C ARG A 44 14.85 -5.96 -18.64
N SER A 45 15.51 -4.85 -18.95
CA SER A 45 16.44 -4.18 -18.06
C SER A 45 15.69 -3.09 -17.30
N PHE A 46 15.94 -2.99 -15.99
CA PHE A 46 15.40 -1.93 -15.15
C PHE A 46 16.56 -1.13 -14.57
N GLY A 47 16.39 0.19 -14.48
CA GLY A 47 17.26 0.99 -13.63
C GLY A 47 17.08 0.57 -12.17
N GLN A 48 18.13 0.70 -11.36
CA GLN A 48 18.11 0.30 -9.96
C GLN A 48 16.99 1.00 -9.16
N GLU A 49 16.65 2.24 -9.52
CA GLU A 49 15.59 3.02 -8.86
C GLU A 49 14.16 2.63 -9.26
N GLU A 50 13.99 2.04 -10.44
CA GLU A 50 12.71 1.64 -11.03
C GLU A 50 12.37 0.18 -10.71
N TYR A 51 13.36 -0.62 -10.30
CA TYR A 51 13.16 -2.01 -9.95
C TYR A 51 12.21 -2.18 -8.76
N GLY A 52 11.23 -3.08 -8.91
CA GLY A 52 10.22 -3.36 -7.87
C GLY A 52 9.15 -2.28 -7.70
N LYS A 53 9.13 -1.24 -8.54
CA LYS A 53 8.10 -0.19 -8.51
C LYS A 53 7.13 -0.33 -9.68
N PRO A 54 5.83 -0.05 -9.47
CA PRO A 54 4.89 0.03 -10.57
C PRO A 54 5.25 1.22 -11.48
N PRO A 55 4.91 1.17 -12.78
CA PRO A 55 5.08 2.31 -13.66
C PRO A 55 4.35 3.54 -13.11
N ALA A 56 4.99 4.70 -13.19
CA ALA A 56 4.40 5.96 -12.74
C ALA A 56 3.09 6.26 -13.49
N GLY A 57 2.08 6.77 -12.78
CA GLY A 57 0.77 7.07 -13.33
C GLY A 57 -0.11 5.85 -13.63
N SER A 58 0.40 4.63 -13.42
CA SER A 58 -0.36 3.41 -13.69
C SER A 58 -1.43 3.13 -12.62
N LEU A 59 -2.47 2.38 -13.01
CA LEU A 59 -3.46 1.86 -12.05
C LEU A 59 -2.81 1.00 -10.96
N SER A 60 -1.68 0.34 -11.25
CA SER A 60 -0.95 -0.44 -10.26
C SER A 60 -0.31 0.46 -9.19
N GLU A 61 0.22 1.63 -9.56
CA GLU A 61 0.71 2.62 -8.60
C GLU A 61 -0.42 3.13 -7.71
N GLN A 62 -1.56 3.50 -8.30
CA GLN A 62 -2.73 3.97 -7.55
C GLN A 62 -3.22 2.91 -6.54
N ARG A 63 -3.25 1.63 -6.93
CA ARG A 63 -3.61 0.53 -6.02
C ARG A 63 -2.60 0.39 -4.88
N VAL A 64 -1.31 0.56 -5.13
CA VAL A 64 -0.27 0.51 -4.09
C VAL A 64 -0.45 1.66 -3.09
N LEU A 65 -0.69 2.89 -3.57
CA LEU A 65 -0.98 4.03 -2.71
C LEU A 65 -2.23 3.78 -1.85
N GLN A 66 -3.31 3.32 -2.46
CA GLN A 66 -4.55 2.99 -1.74
C GLN A 66 -4.35 1.88 -0.71
N ALA A 67 -3.55 0.85 -1.04
CA ALA A 67 -3.23 -0.22 -0.10
C ALA A 67 -2.42 0.29 1.11
N ASN A 68 -1.47 1.21 0.88
CA ASN A 68 -0.70 1.83 1.96
C ASN A 68 -1.60 2.68 2.88
N VAL A 69 -2.51 3.48 2.30
CA VAL A 69 -3.49 4.26 3.09
C VAL A 69 -4.33 3.34 3.95
N ARG A 70 -4.89 2.26 3.38
CA ARG A 70 -5.68 1.28 4.15
C ARG A 70 -4.87 0.60 5.24
N ALA A 71 -3.59 0.29 5.00
CA ALA A 71 -2.73 -0.29 6.02
C ALA A 71 -2.52 0.67 7.21
N LEU A 72 -2.36 1.96 6.94
CA LEU A 72 -2.26 2.98 7.99
C LEU A 72 -3.57 3.16 8.75
N GLU A 73 -4.72 3.13 8.07
CA GLU A 73 -6.05 3.17 8.72
C GLU A 73 -6.26 1.97 9.66
N GLN A 74 -5.83 0.77 9.25
CA GLN A 74 -5.86 -0.42 10.11
C GLN A 74 -4.93 -0.31 11.32
N ILE A 75 -3.74 0.28 11.14
CA ILE A 75 -2.81 0.55 12.24
C ILE A 75 -3.43 1.55 13.23
N LEU A 76 -4.12 2.59 12.73
CA LEU A 76 -4.80 3.56 13.58
C LEU A 76 -5.88 2.89 14.44
N GLN A 77 -6.72 2.05 13.83
CA GLN A 77 -7.74 1.27 14.53
C GLN A 77 -7.11 0.34 15.58
N LEU A 78 -5.98 -0.30 15.27
CA LEU A 78 -5.25 -1.12 16.24
C LEU A 78 -4.81 -0.30 17.46
N CYS A 79 -4.23 0.88 17.24
CA CYS A 79 -3.81 1.77 18.32
C CYS A 79 -5.00 2.25 19.17
N GLU A 80 -6.15 2.51 18.55
CA GLU A 80 -7.38 2.91 19.22
C GLU A 80 -7.93 1.78 20.10
N VAL A 81 -8.00 0.54 19.58
CA VAL A 81 -8.42 -0.64 20.37
C VAL A 81 -7.53 -0.85 21.59
N ILE A 82 -6.20 -0.69 21.44
CA ILE A 82 -5.25 -0.78 22.57
C ILE A 82 -5.43 0.38 23.54
N GLN A 83 -5.74 1.58 23.06
CA GLN A 83 -5.96 2.75 23.92
C GLN A 83 -7.22 2.57 24.79
N ASP A 84 -8.29 2.06 24.21
CA ASP A 84 -9.60 1.94 24.86
C ASP A 84 -9.70 0.75 25.83
N ASN A 85 -9.07 -0.38 25.47
CA ASN A 85 -9.15 -1.62 26.24
C ASN A 85 -7.86 -1.94 27.02
N GLY A 86 -6.79 -1.16 26.80
CA GLY A 86 -5.49 -1.36 27.42
C GLY A 86 -5.40 -0.83 28.85
N GLU A 87 -4.49 -1.44 29.59
CA GLU A 87 -4.11 -1.01 30.93
C GLU A 87 -2.93 -0.03 30.85
N PRO A 88 -2.74 0.86 31.85
CA PRO A 88 -1.54 1.68 31.95
C PRO A 88 -0.27 0.82 31.95
N ASP A 89 0.77 1.23 31.22
CA ASP A 89 2.05 0.53 31.25
C ASP A 89 2.72 0.69 32.64
N PRO A 90 3.26 -0.38 33.25
CA PRO A 90 3.98 -0.30 34.52
C PRO A 90 5.20 0.62 34.51
N ILE A 91 5.84 0.81 33.34
CA ILE A 91 7.04 1.63 33.19
C ILE A 91 6.65 3.10 33.00
N ASP A 92 5.66 3.35 32.15
CA ASP A 92 5.14 4.69 31.86
C ASP A 92 3.59 4.67 31.90
N PRO A 93 2.98 5.18 32.97
CA PRO A 93 1.52 5.21 33.11
C PRO A 93 0.78 6.01 32.03
N SER A 94 1.48 6.85 31.27
CA SER A 94 0.89 7.58 30.14
C SER A 94 0.67 6.71 28.90
N LEU A 95 1.37 5.58 28.83
CA LEU A 95 1.26 4.60 27.75
C LEU A 95 0.26 3.52 28.10
N ARG A 96 -0.32 2.91 27.07
CA ARG A 96 -1.24 1.78 27.19
C ARG A 96 -0.59 0.49 26.70
N ARG A 97 -0.90 -0.60 27.38
CA ARG A 97 -0.53 -1.96 26.98
C ARG A 97 -1.74 -2.87 27.06
N LEU A 98 -1.79 -3.86 26.16
CA LEU A 98 -2.83 -4.87 26.15
C LEU A 98 -2.22 -6.24 25.90
N GLU A 99 -2.66 -7.26 26.62
CA GLU A 99 -2.19 -8.62 26.41
C GLU A 99 -2.67 -9.16 25.06
N PHE A 100 -1.80 -9.89 24.37
CA PHE A 100 -2.07 -10.39 23.03
C PHE A 100 -3.32 -11.27 22.96
N GLY A 101 -3.57 -12.12 23.95
CA GLY A 101 -4.76 -12.98 23.98
C GLY A 101 -6.05 -12.17 24.01
N HIS A 102 -6.10 -11.13 24.85
CA HIS A 102 -7.28 -10.25 24.92
C HIS A 102 -7.43 -9.42 23.65
N LEU A 103 -6.33 -8.84 23.15
CA LEU A 103 -6.31 -8.11 21.89
C LEU A 103 -6.79 -8.99 20.73
N PHE A 104 -6.33 -10.24 20.63
CA PHE A 104 -6.72 -11.18 19.59
C PHE A 104 -8.21 -11.47 19.63
N ASN A 105 -8.77 -11.72 20.81
CA ASN A 105 -10.20 -11.98 20.96
C ASN A 105 -11.05 -10.77 20.57
N LEU A 106 -10.65 -9.56 20.97
CA LEU A 106 -11.33 -8.33 20.55
C LEU A 106 -11.22 -8.10 19.03
N TYR A 107 -10.05 -8.36 18.45
CA TYR A 107 -9.81 -8.13 17.03
C TYR A 107 -10.43 -9.18 16.11
N ASN A 108 -10.77 -10.37 16.63
CA ASN A 108 -11.37 -11.44 15.83
C ASN A 108 -12.72 -11.03 15.21
N ASP A 109 -13.46 -10.14 15.87
CA ASP A 109 -14.70 -9.56 15.36
C ASP A 109 -14.46 -8.38 14.39
N ILE A 110 -13.25 -7.81 14.38
CA ILE A 110 -12.87 -6.64 13.59
C ILE A 110 -12.18 -7.06 12.29
N SER A 111 -11.16 -7.93 12.36
CA SER A 111 -10.30 -8.29 11.24
C SER A 111 -9.50 -9.57 11.51
N ASP A 112 -9.39 -10.41 10.48
CA ASP A 112 -8.62 -11.67 10.46
C ASP A 112 -7.09 -11.47 10.36
N LYS A 113 -6.61 -10.22 10.33
CA LYS A 113 -5.21 -9.87 9.97
C LYS A 113 -4.41 -9.23 11.10
N LEU A 114 -4.81 -9.41 12.35
CA LEU A 114 -4.19 -8.75 13.50
C LEU A 114 -2.66 -8.83 13.48
N MET A 115 -2.07 -10.02 13.29
CA MET A 115 -0.62 -10.19 13.26
C MET A 115 0.06 -9.33 12.18
N GLY A 116 -0.50 -9.29 10.98
CA GLY A 116 0.02 -8.47 9.88
C GLY A 116 -0.05 -6.98 10.20
N THR A 117 -1.16 -6.54 10.80
CA THR A 117 -1.34 -5.14 11.23
C THR A 117 -0.37 -4.77 12.36
N MET A 118 -0.15 -5.67 13.34
CA MET A 118 0.83 -5.48 14.41
C MET A 118 2.26 -5.36 13.89
N LEU A 119 2.66 -6.21 12.93
CA LEU A 119 3.97 -6.13 12.29
C LEU A 119 4.15 -4.82 11.51
N ALA A 120 3.11 -4.36 10.82
CA ALA A 120 3.13 -3.08 10.12
C ALA A 120 3.22 -1.89 11.10
N ALA A 121 2.49 -1.95 12.23
CA ALA A 121 2.56 -0.95 13.29
C ALA A 121 3.95 -0.91 13.95
N ARG A 122 4.55 -2.08 14.19
CA ARG A 122 5.93 -2.21 14.70
C ARG A 122 6.96 -1.64 13.73
N LYS A 123 6.85 -1.94 12.44
CA LYS A 123 7.74 -1.37 11.40
C LYS A 123 7.70 0.15 11.37
N ASN A 124 6.56 0.75 11.70
CA ASN A 124 6.40 2.21 11.79
C ASN A 124 6.75 2.80 13.16
N GLY A 125 7.13 1.99 14.15
CA GLY A 125 7.45 2.47 15.50
C GLY A 125 6.24 2.99 16.28
N PHE A 126 5.08 2.35 16.13
CA PHE A 126 3.87 2.69 16.89
C PHE A 126 3.61 1.70 18.04
N VAL A 127 3.93 0.43 17.82
CA VAL A 127 3.64 -0.67 18.73
C VAL A 127 4.90 -1.51 18.95
N GLU A 128 5.09 -1.99 20.17
CA GLU A 128 6.13 -2.93 20.53
C GLU A 128 5.55 -4.16 21.26
N PHE A 129 6.13 -5.33 21.01
CA PHE A 129 5.84 -6.58 21.72
C PHE A 129 7.08 -7.48 21.66
N ASN A 130 7.16 -8.49 22.52
CA ASN A 130 8.28 -9.43 22.51
C ASN A 130 8.05 -10.55 21.48
N GLY A 131 9.05 -10.88 20.66
CA GLY A 131 9.01 -11.97 19.68
C GLY A 131 8.74 -11.52 18.24
N GLU A 132 9.07 -12.39 17.29
CA GLU A 132 8.86 -12.15 15.85
C GLU A 132 7.40 -12.32 15.44
N THR A 133 6.71 -13.30 16.00
CA THR A 133 5.30 -13.64 15.76
C THR A 133 4.73 -14.24 17.03
N LEU A 134 3.45 -13.98 17.29
CA LEU A 134 2.69 -14.47 18.45
C LEU A 134 1.60 -15.43 17.98
N PHE A 135 1.38 -16.49 18.75
CA PHE A 135 0.38 -17.51 18.45
C PHE A 135 -0.67 -17.59 19.56
N GLN A 136 -1.94 -17.69 19.16
CA GLN A 136 -3.05 -17.93 20.09
C GLN A 136 -2.83 -19.25 20.85
N GLY A 137 -3.22 -19.31 22.13
CA GLY A 137 -3.01 -20.47 23.00
C GLY A 137 -1.58 -20.65 23.53
N ARG A 138 -0.58 -19.95 22.97
CA ARG A 138 0.81 -19.98 23.44
C ARG A 138 1.26 -18.66 24.05
N ASP A 139 1.04 -17.57 23.31
CA ASP A 139 1.64 -16.26 23.60
C ASP A 139 0.61 -15.26 24.15
N GLU A 140 -0.44 -15.74 24.82
CA GLU A 140 -1.59 -14.94 25.24
C GLU A 140 -1.23 -13.81 26.21
N SER A 141 -0.27 -14.04 27.10
CA SER A 141 0.17 -13.08 28.11
C SER A 141 1.23 -12.09 27.61
N VAL A 142 1.61 -12.14 26.33
CA VAL A 142 2.61 -11.21 25.79
C VAL A 142 2.00 -9.81 25.68
N PRO A 143 2.58 -8.78 26.35
CA PRO A 143 2.04 -7.44 26.26
C PRO A 143 2.40 -6.76 24.94
N VAL A 144 1.38 -6.21 24.31
CA VAL A 144 1.45 -5.32 23.15
C VAL A 144 1.33 -3.88 23.66
N ARG A 145 2.40 -3.09 23.52
CA ARG A 145 2.55 -1.77 24.13
C ARG A 145 2.55 -0.69 23.05
N LEU A 146 1.89 0.44 23.32
CA LEU A 146 2.05 1.65 22.52
C LEU A 146 3.37 2.33 22.88
N LEU A 147 4.14 2.77 21.88
CA LEU A 147 5.43 3.43 22.10
C LEU A 147 5.32 4.91 22.48
N ARG A 148 4.16 5.53 22.20
CA ARG A 148 3.86 6.94 22.44
C ARG A 148 2.39 7.11 22.83
N PRO A 149 1.99 8.23 23.46
CA PRO A 149 0.59 8.51 23.74
C PRO A 149 -0.27 8.47 22.48
N PHE A 150 -1.49 7.96 22.59
CA PHE A 150 -2.40 7.74 21.46
C PHE A 150 -2.62 9.01 20.63
N GLU A 151 -2.81 10.16 21.26
CA GLU A 151 -3.03 11.44 20.55
C GLU A 151 -1.85 11.80 19.61
N GLN A 152 -0.62 11.55 20.06
CA GLN A 152 0.57 11.80 19.24
C GLN A 152 0.65 10.82 18.07
N LEU A 153 0.39 9.53 18.33
CA LEU A 153 0.36 8.49 17.30
C LEU A 153 -0.70 8.78 16.23
N LYS A 154 -1.89 9.19 16.66
CA LYS A 154 -3.01 9.54 15.79
C LYS A 154 -2.64 10.68 14.83
N ILE A 155 -2.05 11.75 15.35
CA ILE A 155 -1.61 12.88 14.51
C ILE A 155 -0.59 12.41 13.46
N GLU A 156 0.41 11.62 13.85
CA GLU A 156 1.42 11.13 12.91
C GLU A 156 0.85 10.20 11.84
N ILE A 157 -0.03 9.27 12.22
CA ILE A 157 -0.65 8.33 11.27
C ILE A 157 -1.52 9.10 10.28
N LEU A 158 -2.32 10.06 10.76
CA LEU A 158 -3.17 10.89 9.89
C LEU A 158 -2.33 11.76 8.95
N ALA A 159 -1.22 12.33 9.41
CA ALA A 159 -0.29 13.07 8.56
C ALA A 159 0.27 12.18 7.43
N LYS A 160 0.72 10.96 7.76
CA LYS A 160 1.19 9.97 6.77
C LYS A 160 0.10 9.59 5.75
N ILE A 161 -1.15 9.47 6.19
CA ILE A 161 -2.27 9.20 5.29
C ILE A 161 -2.49 10.37 4.33
N GLU A 162 -2.44 11.60 4.83
CA GLU A 162 -2.64 12.79 4.01
C GLU A 162 -1.52 12.96 2.98
N ASP A 163 -0.26 12.74 3.37
CA ASP A 163 0.88 12.76 2.44
C ASP A 163 0.68 11.78 1.27
N LEU A 164 0.19 10.57 1.55
CA LEU A 164 -0.09 9.57 0.51
C LEU A 164 -1.26 9.97 -0.39
N ARG A 165 -2.27 10.66 0.16
CA ARG A 165 -3.40 11.19 -0.62
C ARG A 165 -2.96 12.33 -1.52
N CYS A 166 -2.11 13.24 -1.05
CA CYS A 166 -1.50 14.30 -1.85
C CYS A 166 -0.74 13.73 -3.06
N ILE A 167 0.10 12.71 -2.84
CA ILE A 167 0.83 12.01 -3.93
C ILE A 167 -0.14 11.46 -4.98
N SER A 168 -1.30 10.95 -4.57
CA SER A 168 -2.31 10.44 -5.50
C SER A 168 -2.97 11.54 -6.34
N THR A 169 -3.02 12.78 -5.86
CA THR A 169 -3.64 13.91 -6.57
C THR A 169 -2.68 14.66 -7.49
N GLU A 170 -1.39 14.72 -7.14
CA GLU A 170 -0.42 15.54 -7.88
C GLU A 170 0.09 14.90 -9.17
N LYS A 171 0.12 13.56 -9.28
CA LYS A 171 0.65 12.90 -10.49
C LYS A 171 -0.37 12.97 -11.64
N PRO A 172 -0.12 13.75 -12.71
CA PRO A 172 -0.94 13.71 -13.90
C PRO A 172 -0.78 12.34 -14.56
N LEU A 173 -1.82 11.91 -15.28
CA LEU A 173 -1.81 10.75 -16.17
C LEU A 173 -0.77 10.99 -17.28
N GLU A 174 0.51 10.75 -17.01
CA GLU A 174 1.48 10.58 -18.08
C GLU A 174 1.07 9.31 -18.83
N THR A 175 0.49 9.49 -20.01
CA THR A 175 0.26 8.41 -20.97
C THR A 175 1.58 7.67 -21.12
N ALA A 176 1.58 6.38 -20.77
CA ALA A 176 2.70 5.48 -20.94
C ALA A 176 3.03 5.32 -22.44
N SER A 177 3.64 6.33 -23.06
CA SER A 177 4.81 6.04 -23.88
C SER A 177 5.88 5.65 -22.87
N VAL A 178 6.59 4.54 -23.03
CA VAL A 178 7.79 4.53 -23.83
C VAL A 178 8.15 3.06 -24.03
N LEU A 179 8.05 2.56 -25.27
CA LEU A 179 9.06 1.61 -25.73
C LEU A 179 10.36 2.39 -25.72
N ARG A 180 11.27 2.08 -24.79
CA ARG A 180 12.62 2.66 -24.81
C ARG A 180 13.29 2.03 -26.02
N LYS A 181 13.52 2.84 -27.07
CA LYS A 181 14.51 2.49 -28.09
C LYS A 181 15.87 2.57 -27.42
N ASP A 182 16.68 1.54 -27.68
CA ASP A 182 18.07 1.44 -27.27
C ASP A 182 18.90 2.66 -27.71
#